data_AF-A0A1V6T4L2-F1
#
_entry.id   AF-A0A1V6T4L2-F1
#
_cell.length_a   1.000
_cell.length_b   1.000
_cell.length_c   1.000
_cell.angle_alpha   90.00
_cell.angle_beta   90.00
_cell.angle_gamma   90.00
#
_symmetry.space_group_name_H-M   'P 1'
#
loop_
_entity.id
_entity.type
_entity.pdbx_description
1 polymer ?
#
loop_
_entity_poly.entity_id
_entity_poly.type
_entity_poly.pdbx_seq_one_letter_code
_entity_poly.pdbx_strand_id
1 'polypeptide(L)'
;MRLTPTLLSTNSQWQTPWLSSLRLAVLQKLARATGIPSTGPRKEIAARISEVLDIQRAGRGEHNGLIGATGSSPLSILSIDMGIQNLAFAHLRLDNPFSDLENGQRGGHNLPRPEITAWRRLPLSDIASLKEDCVGAILKDSKITDNGEISTISESESESEPHSNDSKILTAQKSFSLPYYARTAHILLHTLVSQYKPTHILIERQRFRTGSSSHVQEWTLRVGLFEAMLYAALEVMKKERGGNLADLGVHGIDPKRVVQYWGEKEVGFTNVVDGDGEGEGGKKRRPTSREVKKAKIELVAKWLEAELSPSTSSMSTSLDVDSGARRRVDISASDSVRSLAEAYLARLRTPAKRGLTMRGRPRGDTVANDVIKLDDLADCLLQGVTWMEWIRMREMVMRKGMAVLEEI
;
A
#
# COMPACT_ATOMS: atom_id res chain seq x y z
N MET A 1 32.55 19.69 12.17
CA MET A 1 32.99 19.33 10.81
C MET A 1 31.75 19.09 9.96
N ARG A 2 31.49 19.93 8.95
CA ARG A 2 30.43 19.69 7.95
C ARG A 2 31.06 18.91 6.80
N LEU A 3 30.67 17.65 6.62
CA LEU A 3 31.04 16.88 5.44
C LEU A 3 30.08 17.27 4.31
N THR A 4 30.63 17.88 3.26
CA THR A 4 29.95 18.16 1.99
C THR A 4 29.86 16.86 1.16
N PRO A 5 28.71 16.55 0.54
CA PRO A 5 28.49 15.29 -0.20
C PRO A 5 29.01 15.35 -1.66
N THR A 6 30.14 16.01 -1.91
CA THR A 6 30.64 16.28 -3.27
C THR A 6 31.56 15.20 -3.85
N LEU A 7 31.67 14.03 -3.24
CA LEU A 7 32.61 12.98 -3.69
C LEU A 7 31.94 11.62 -3.93
N LEU A 8 30.84 11.58 -4.68
CA LEU A 8 30.40 10.36 -5.34
C LEU A 8 29.97 10.63 -6.79
N SER A 9 30.56 9.86 -7.70
CA SER A 9 30.16 9.60 -9.10
C SER A 9 30.86 10.39 -10.22
N THR A 10 32.00 9.86 -10.67
CA THR A 10 32.66 10.19 -11.95
C THR A 10 32.42 9.15 -13.06
N ASN A 11 31.44 8.25 -12.95
CA ASN A 11 31.11 7.32 -14.04
C ASN A 11 30.10 7.94 -15.04
N SER A 12 30.62 8.39 -16.18
CA SER A 12 29.93 9.16 -17.24
C SER A 12 28.84 8.42 -18.04
N GLN A 13 28.51 7.15 -17.76
CA GLN A 13 27.50 6.42 -18.55
C GLN A 13 26.05 6.66 -18.11
N TRP A 14 25.82 7.21 -16.92
CA TRP A 14 24.46 7.32 -16.31
C TRP A 14 24.13 8.73 -15.83
N GLN A 15 24.77 9.75 -16.39
CA GLN A 15 24.41 11.13 -16.05
C GLN A 15 23.02 11.43 -16.61
N THR A 16 22.22 12.20 -15.87
CA THR A 16 20.90 12.69 -16.31
C THR A 16 20.92 14.17 -16.74
N PRO A 17 21.92 14.67 -17.52
CA PRO A 17 21.99 16.08 -17.90
C PRO A 17 20.82 16.46 -18.80
N TRP A 18 20.24 15.47 -19.50
CA TRP A 18 19.05 15.61 -20.33
C TRP A 18 17.81 16.05 -19.54
N LEU A 19 17.70 15.78 -18.23
CA LEU A 19 16.58 16.30 -17.43
C LEU A 19 16.52 17.84 -17.46
N SER A 20 17.69 18.49 -17.56
CA SER A 20 17.80 19.94 -17.60
C SER A 20 17.39 20.56 -18.94
N SER A 21 17.24 19.77 -20.01
CA SER A 21 16.75 20.24 -21.31
C SER A 21 15.23 20.09 -21.47
N LEU A 22 14.58 19.31 -20.60
CA LEU A 22 13.14 19.06 -20.69
C LEU A 22 12.27 20.27 -20.34
N ARG A 23 11.11 20.35 -21.01
CA ARG A 23 10.05 21.31 -20.67
C ARG A 23 9.44 20.95 -19.31
N LEU A 24 8.90 21.96 -18.63
CA LEU A 24 8.28 21.79 -17.30
C LEU A 24 7.18 20.73 -17.29
N ALA A 25 6.28 20.72 -18.28
CA ALA A 25 5.19 19.75 -18.36
C ALA A 25 5.71 18.30 -18.46
N VAL A 26 6.78 18.08 -19.23
CA VAL A 26 7.41 16.76 -19.38
C VAL A 26 8.06 16.33 -18.07
N LEU A 27 8.78 17.23 -17.39
CA LEU A 27 9.35 16.95 -16.06
C LEU A 27 8.29 16.63 -15.02
N GLN A 28 7.17 17.34 -15.05
CA GLN A 28 6.05 17.07 -14.15
C GLN A 28 5.41 15.71 -14.42
N LYS A 29 5.24 15.33 -15.70
CA LYS A 29 4.74 14.02 -16.12
C LYS A 29 5.69 12.91 -15.67
N LEU A 30 6.99 13.08 -15.93
CA LEU A 30 8.05 12.17 -15.50
C LEU A 30 8.09 12.03 -13.97
N ALA A 31 8.00 13.14 -13.23
CA ALA A 31 7.95 13.14 -11.77
C ALA A 31 6.75 12.35 -11.25
N ARG A 32 5.56 12.53 -11.83
CA ARG A 32 4.38 11.73 -11.45
C ARG A 32 4.55 10.25 -11.77
N ALA A 33 5.07 9.92 -12.95
CA ALA A 33 5.31 8.55 -13.38
C ALA A 33 6.35 7.82 -12.51
N THR A 34 7.33 8.55 -11.95
CA THR A 34 8.38 8.02 -11.07
C THR A 34 8.05 8.15 -9.60
N GLY A 35 6.90 8.70 -9.23
CA GLY A 35 6.57 8.95 -7.84
C GLY A 35 7.57 9.91 -7.18
N ILE A 36 7.77 11.07 -7.79
CA ILE A 36 8.59 12.16 -7.28
C ILE A 36 7.69 13.40 -7.22
N PRO A 37 7.82 14.27 -6.19
CA PRO A 37 6.99 15.47 -6.10
C PRO A 37 7.12 16.35 -7.36
N SER A 38 6.00 16.59 -8.05
CA SER A 38 5.96 17.30 -9.32
C SER A 38 5.68 18.80 -9.19
N THR A 39 5.64 19.35 -7.99
CA THR A 39 5.34 20.78 -7.73
C THR A 39 6.62 21.59 -7.58
N GLY A 40 6.66 22.78 -8.16
CA GLY A 40 7.77 23.73 -8.04
C GLY A 40 8.40 24.11 -9.38
N PRO A 41 9.47 24.92 -9.34
CA PRO A 41 10.22 25.35 -10.52
C PRO A 41 10.86 24.18 -11.30
N ARG A 42 11.05 24.39 -12.60
CA ARG A 42 11.62 23.39 -13.54
C ARG A 42 12.94 22.80 -13.06
N LYS A 43 13.86 23.65 -12.60
CA LYS A 43 15.19 23.25 -12.12
C LYS A 43 15.11 22.36 -10.88
N GLU A 44 14.21 22.68 -9.95
CA GLU A 44 14.02 21.90 -8.72
C GLU A 44 13.37 20.55 -8.96
N ILE A 45 12.45 20.44 -9.94
CA ILE A 45 11.90 19.15 -10.32
C ILE A 45 12.99 18.28 -10.97
N ALA A 46 13.77 18.83 -11.91
CA ALA A 46 14.86 18.10 -12.54
C ALA A 46 15.91 17.64 -11.51
N ALA A 47 16.29 18.50 -10.57
CA ALA A 47 17.22 18.16 -9.49
C ALA A 47 16.68 17.04 -8.60
N ARG A 48 15.42 17.12 -8.16
CA ARG A 48 14.79 16.06 -7.36
C ARG A 48 14.71 14.73 -8.09
N ILE A 49 14.41 14.74 -9.40
CA ILE A 49 14.42 13.52 -10.21
C ILE A 49 15.83 12.93 -10.23
N SER A 50 16.85 13.74 -10.55
CA SER A 50 18.25 13.29 -10.54
C SER A 50 18.65 12.69 -9.20
N GLU A 51 18.41 13.40 -8.10
CA GLU A 51 18.78 12.98 -6.74
C GLU A 51 18.15 11.63 -6.37
N VAL A 52 16.85 11.44 -6.63
CA VAL A 52 16.17 10.16 -6.33
C VAL A 52 16.73 9.01 -7.18
N LEU A 53 17.04 9.27 -8.46
CA LEU A 53 17.66 8.26 -9.32
C LEU A 53 19.08 7.92 -8.88
N ASP A 54 19.87 8.93 -8.46
CA ASP A 54 21.22 8.75 -7.93
C ASP A 54 21.22 7.95 -6.62
N ILE A 55 20.26 8.21 -5.71
CA ILE A 55 20.07 7.43 -4.47
C ILE A 55 19.71 5.98 -4.80
N GLN A 56 18.78 5.76 -5.74
CA GLN A 56 18.41 4.41 -6.18
C GLN A 56 19.58 3.68 -6.84
N ARG A 57 20.46 4.41 -7.54
CA ARG A 57 21.72 3.86 -8.09
C ARG A 57 22.70 3.49 -6.99
N ALA A 58 22.94 4.38 -6.02
CA ALA A 58 23.86 4.13 -4.93
C ALA A 58 23.45 2.88 -4.11
N GLY A 59 22.15 2.68 -3.91
CA GLY A 59 21.60 1.48 -3.27
C GLY A 59 21.80 0.17 -4.04
N ARG A 60 22.35 0.18 -5.27
CA ARG A 60 22.78 -1.03 -5.99
C ARG A 60 24.21 -1.46 -5.65
N GLY A 61 25.06 -0.53 -5.20
CA GLY A 61 26.49 -0.73 -5.00
C GLY A 61 26.90 -1.07 -3.57
N GLU A 62 26.09 -0.71 -2.59
CA GLU A 62 26.30 -1.01 -1.19
C GLU A 62 25.03 -1.67 -0.63
N HIS A 63 25.23 -2.67 0.23
CA HIS A 63 24.23 -3.34 1.07
C HIS A 63 23.18 -2.38 1.63
N ASN A 64 22.16 -2.06 0.84
CA ASN A 64 21.12 -1.11 1.23
C ASN A 64 19.87 -1.35 0.39
N GLY A 65 19.37 -2.58 0.43
CA GLY A 65 17.96 -3.00 0.30
C GLY A 65 17.11 -2.56 -0.90
N LEU A 66 17.55 -1.65 -1.75
CA LEU A 66 16.73 -1.04 -2.80
C LEU A 66 16.59 -1.98 -3.99
N ILE A 67 17.68 -2.63 -4.42
CA ILE A 67 17.71 -3.74 -5.38
C ILE A 67 19.05 -4.45 -5.12
N GLY A 68 19.06 -5.75 -4.82
CA GLY A 68 20.32 -6.52 -4.72
C GLY A 68 21.18 -6.32 -5.96
N ALA A 69 22.51 -6.33 -5.80
CA ALA A 69 23.50 -6.08 -6.88
C ALA A 69 23.27 -6.94 -8.14
N THR A 70 22.55 -8.05 -8.00
CA THR A 70 21.95 -8.83 -9.08
C THR A 70 20.44 -8.59 -9.08
N GLY A 71 19.82 -8.17 -10.19
CA GLY A 71 18.36 -7.94 -10.30
C GLY A 71 17.45 -9.16 -10.02
N SER A 72 17.98 -10.21 -9.40
CA SER A 72 17.38 -11.50 -9.09
C SER A 72 16.71 -11.58 -7.70
N SER A 73 16.98 -10.66 -6.76
CA SER A 73 16.38 -10.76 -5.42
C SER A 73 14.89 -10.41 -5.45
N PRO A 74 14.02 -11.24 -4.83
CA PRO A 74 12.59 -10.99 -4.82
C PRO A 74 12.28 -9.73 -4.01
N LEU A 75 11.35 -8.91 -4.52
CA LEU A 75 10.88 -7.72 -3.84
C LEU A 75 9.69 -8.11 -2.96
N SER A 76 9.79 -7.83 -1.66
CA SER A 76 8.73 -8.08 -0.68
C SER A 76 8.35 -6.76 -0.01
N ILE A 77 7.10 -6.34 -0.20
CA ILE A 77 6.60 -5.03 0.20
C ILE A 77 5.46 -5.18 1.17
N LEU A 78 5.58 -4.53 2.32
CA LEU A 78 4.51 -4.36 3.28
C LEU A 78 3.95 -2.94 3.15
N SER A 79 2.75 -2.81 2.59
CA SER A 79 2.05 -1.53 2.42
C SER A 79 1.02 -1.34 3.52
N ILE A 80 1.18 -0.30 4.34
CA ILE A 80 0.32 0.01 5.48
C ILE A 80 -0.46 1.30 5.17
N ASP A 81 -1.79 1.20 5.20
CA ASP A 81 -2.69 2.35 5.22
C ASP A 81 -3.03 2.71 6.68
N MET A 82 -2.82 3.98 7.02
CA MET A 82 -2.81 4.45 8.39
C MET A 82 -4.21 4.81 8.88
N GLY A 83 -4.60 4.22 10.01
CA GLY A 83 -5.86 4.53 10.69
C GLY A 83 -5.92 3.91 12.08
N ILE A 84 -6.64 4.50 13.03
CA ILE A 84 -6.69 3.95 14.40
C ILE A 84 -7.70 2.81 14.50
N GLN A 85 -8.85 2.97 13.84
CA GLN A 85 -9.92 1.98 13.83
C GLN A 85 -9.95 1.17 12.54
N ASN A 86 -9.16 1.58 11.56
CA ASN A 86 -9.27 1.16 10.18
C ASN A 86 -7.90 0.96 9.52
N LEU A 87 -6.84 0.73 10.31
CA LEU A 87 -5.57 0.33 9.74
C LEU A 87 -5.76 -0.91 8.87
N ALA A 88 -5.20 -0.86 7.69
CA ALA A 88 -5.20 -1.96 6.75
C ALA A 88 -3.79 -2.15 6.20
N PHE A 89 -3.47 -3.37 5.80
CA PHE A 89 -2.20 -3.63 5.15
C PHE A 89 -2.35 -4.63 4.01
N ALA A 90 -1.43 -4.54 3.05
CA ALA A 90 -1.21 -5.52 2.01
C ALA A 90 0.26 -5.92 1.99
N HIS A 91 0.53 -7.21 1.89
CA HIS A 91 1.86 -7.74 1.63
C HIS A 91 1.91 -8.25 0.18
N LEU A 92 2.83 -7.66 -0.59
CA LEU A 92 3.03 -7.91 -2.01
C LEU A 92 4.41 -8.51 -2.24
N ARG A 93 4.47 -9.62 -2.99
CA ARG A 93 5.73 -10.24 -3.39
C ARG A 93 5.87 -10.19 -4.90
N LEU A 94 7.04 -9.80 -5.38
CA LEU A 94 7.35 -9.74 -6.80
C LEU A 94 8.70 -10.40 -7.04
N ASP A 95 8.67 -11.56 -7.65
CA ASP A 95 9.88 -12.27 -8.03
C ASP A 95 10.47 -11.64 -9.31
N ASN A 96 11.80 -11.46 -9.32
CA ASN A 96 12.54 -10.93 -10.46
C ASN A 96 11.95 -9.63 -11.08
N PRO A 97 11.88 -8.52 -10.31
CA PRO A 97 11.14 -7.30 -10.65
C PRO A 97 11.59 -6.59 -11.95
N PHE A 98 12.79 -6.88 -12.44
CA PHE A 98 13.40 -6.19 -13.59
C PHE A 98 13.83 -7.12 -14.74
N SER A 99 13.44 -8.40 -14.71
CA SER A 99 13.74 -9.40 -15.74
C SER A 99 13.52 -8.91 -17.18
N ASP A 100 12.34 -8.34 -17.47
CA ASP A 100 12.03 -7.89 -18.83
C ASP A 100 12.92 -6.73 -19.31
N LEU A 101 13.50 -5.98 -18.38
CA LEU A 101 14.36 -4.85 -18.71
C LEU A 101 15.76 -5.29 -19.11
N GLU A 102 16.16 -6.54 -18.78
CA GLU A 102 17.47 -7.10 -19.13
C GLU A 102 17.50 -7.72 -20.53
N ASN A 103 16.37 -8.26 -21.01
CA ASN A 103 16.32 -8.99 -22.29
C ASN A 103 16.05 -8.14 -23.53
N GLY A 104 15.95 -6.82 -23.42
CA GLY A 104 15.86 -5.89 -24.56
C GLY A 104 14.69 -6.11 -25.53
N GLN A 105 13.74 -6.99 -25.22
CA GLN A 105 12.58 -7.26 -26.08
C GLN A 105 11.61 -6.08 -26.02
N ARG A 106 11.20 -5.64 -27.22
CA ARG A 106 10.13 -4.64 -27.41
C ARG A 106 8.89 -5.09 -26.64
N GLY A 107 8.33 -4.18 -25.85
CA GLY A 107 7.26 -4.44 -24.88
C GLY A 107 6.14 -5.31 -25.42
N GLY A 108 5.97 -6.48 -24.80
CA GLY A 108 4.90 -7.43 -25.08
C GLY A 108 4.26 -7.93 -23.79
N HIS A 109 3.18 -7.28 -23.38
CA HIS A 109 2.03 -7.76 -22.58
C HIS A 109 2.18 -8.46 -21.21
N ASN A 110 3.34 -8.90 -20.75
CA ASN A 110 3.48 -9.56 -19.43
C ASN A 110 4.58 -8.91 -18.58
N LEU A 111 4.30 -7.73 -18.02
CA LEU A 111 5.10 -7.24 -16.90
C LEU A 111 4.96 -8.24 -15.72
N PRO A 112 6.03 -8.51 -14.95
CA PRO A 112 5.96 -9.31 -13.75
C PRO A 112 4.97 -8.66 -12.79
N ARG A 113 4.04 -9.47 -12.28
CA ARG A 113 2.92 -9.01 -11.47
C ARG A 113 3.19 -9.33 -10.01
N PRO A 114 2.92 -8.39 -9.10
CA PRO A 114 3.01 -8.68 -7.69
C PRO A 114 1.91 -9.64 -7.26
N GLU A 115 2.32 -10.68 -6.54
CA GLU A 115 1.45 -11.61 -5.84
C GLU A 115 1.01 -11.00 -4.50
N ILE A 116 -0.30 -10.95 -4.28
CA ILE A 116 -0.91 -10.60 -3.00
C ILE A 116 -0.83 -11.82 -2.08
N THR A 117 0.03 -11.75 -1.08
CA THR A 117 0.28 -12.86 -0.13
C THR A 117 -0.35 -12.63 1.24
N ALA A 118 -0.69 -11.37 1.56
CA ALA A 118 -1.61 -11.05 2.63
C ALA A 118 -2.33 -9.73 2.34
N TRP A 119 -3.59 -9.63 2.76
CA TRP A 119 -4.38 -8.42 2.59
C TRP A 119 -5.46 -8.43 3.67
N ARG A 120 -5.42 -7.51 4.64
CA ARG A 120 -6.30 -7.57 5.83
C ARG A 120 -6.51 -6.20 6.45
N ARG A 121 -7.61 -6.05 7.20
CA ARG A 121 -7.82 -4.92 8.13
C ARG A 121 -7.42 -5.34 9.54
N LEU A 122 -6.72 -4.47 10.26
CA LEU A 122 -6.34 -4.68 11.66
C LEU A 122 -6.58 -3.41 12.48
N PRO A 123 -7.76 -3.25 13.09
CA PRO A 123 -7.99 -2.22 14.10
C PRO A 123 -6.98 -2.29 15.24
N LEU A 124 -6.60 -1.14 15.83
CA LEU A 124 -5.63 -1.11 16.93
C LEU A 124 -6.09 -1.83 18.20
N SER A 125 -7.41 -2.02 18.40
CA SER A 125 -7.93 -2.87 19.50
C SER A 125 -7.45 -4.30 19.36
N ASP A 126 -7.50 -4.79 18.14
CA ASP A 126 -7.29 -6.18 17.80
C ASP A 126 -5.79 -6.49 17.84
N ILE A 127 -4.95 -5.49 17.57
CA ILE A 127 -3.49 -5.55 17.76
C ILE A 127 -3.14 -5.52 19.25
N ALA A 128 -3.76 -4.65 20.03
CA ALA A 128 -3.42 -4.47 21.44
C ALA A 128 -3.84 -5.66 22.32
N SER A 129 -4.89 -6.38 21.92
CA SER A 129 -5.34 -7.61 22.57
C SER A 129 -4.43 -8.81 22.28
N LEU A 130 -3.47 -8.68 21.35
CA LEU A 130 -2.47 -9.71 21.10
C LEU A 130 -1.55 -9.85 22.31
N LYS A 131 -1.51 -11.06 22.86
CA LYS A 131 -0.46 -11.44 23.81
C LYS A 131 0.87 -11.50 23.05
N GLU A 132 1.92 -10.96 23.64
CA GLU A 132 3.28 -10.92 23.06
C GLU A 132 3.78 -12.33 22.67
N ASP A 133 3.29 -13.37 23.35
CA ASP A 133 3.68 -14.78 23.13
C ASP A 133 2.85 -15.50 22.05
N CYS A 134 1.73 -14.93 21.57
CA CYS A 134 0.81 -15.59 20.61
C CYS A 134 0.89 -15.02 19.17
N VAL A 135 1.88 -14.17 18.91
CA VAL A 135 2.03 -13.38 17.68
C VAL A 135 2.04 -14.23 16.38
N GLY A 136 2.51 -15.47 16.44
CA GLY A 136 2.53 -16.38 15.29
C GLY A 136 1.19 -17.07 14.95
N ALA A 137 0.23 -17.10 15.87
CA ALA A 137 -0.96 -17.96 15.78
C ALA A 137 -2.16 -17.35 15.03
N ILE A 138 -2.20 -16.03 14.82
CA ILE A 138 -3.30 -15.34 14.11
C ILE A 138 -3.00 -15.13 12.62
N LEU A 139 -1.75 -15.38 12.25
CA LEU A 139 -1.21 -15.23 10.90
C LEU A 139 -1.11 -16.56 10.15
N LYS A 140 -1.19 -17.68 10.87
CA LYS A 140 -1.52 -18.99 10.32
C LYS A 140 -3.00 -19.20 10.59
N ASP A 141 -3.78 -19.41 9.53
CA ASP A 141 -5.21 -19.69 9.64
C ASP A 141 -5.49 -20.72 10.74
N SER A 142 -6.42 -20.39 11.63
CA SER A 142 -6.98 -21.33 12.59
C SER A 142 -7.66 -22.46 11.82
N LYS A 143 -6.98 -23.60 11.68
CA LYS A 143 -7.66 -24.88 11.83
C LYS A 143 -8.00 -25.02 13.31
N ILE A 144 -9.15 -24.48 13.72
CA ILE A 144 -9.87 -25.06 14.86
C ILE A 144 -10.48 -26.33 14.28
N THR A 145 -9.79 -27.45 14.44
CA THR A 145 -10.44 -28.75 14.38
C THR A 145 -11.44 -28.82 15.51
N ASP A 146 -12.66 -29.11 15.13
CA ASP A 146 -13.77 -29.54 15.97
C ASP A 146 -13.30 -30.65 16.95
N ASN A 147 -13.89 -30.65 18.14
CA ASN A 147 -13.68 -31.57 19.27
C ASN A 147 -12.56 -31.22 20.27
N GLY A 148 -12.97 -30.61 21.37
CA GLY A 148 -12.25 -30.57 22.63
C GLY A 148 -13.21 -30.20 23.75
N GLU A 149 -13.92 -31.21 24.26
CA GLU A 149 -14.88 -31.14 25.35
C GLU A 149 -14.41 -30.24 26.51
N ILE A 150 -15.24 -29.27 26.90
CA ILE A 150 -15.18 -28.69 28.24
C ILE A 150 -16.39 -29.22 28.99
N SER A 151 -16.09 -30.14 29.89
CA SER A 151 -17.02 -30.74 30.85
C SER A 151 -17.74 -29.66 31.65
N THR A 152 -19.06 -29.76 31.63
CA THR A 152 -20.04 -29.13 32.49
C THR A 152 -19.66 -29.31 33.96
N ILE A 153 -19.49 -28.22 34.70
CA ILE A 153 -19.62 -28.22 36.16
C ILE A 153 -20.67 -27.19 36.54
N SER A 154 -21.71 -27.70 37.17
CA SER A 154 -22.88 -27.02 37.69
C SER A 154 -22.56 -26.20 38.95
N GLU A 155 -23.38 -25.17 39.15
CA GLU A 155 -23.73 -24.48 40.41
C GLU A 155 -22.67 -23.65 41.15
N SER A 156 -22.87 -22.33 41.17
CA SER A 156 -23.54 -21.65 42.30
C SER A 156 -23.51 -20.13 42.12
N GLU A 157 -24.61 -19.48 42.50
CA GLU A 157 -24.76 -18.04 42.54
C GLU A 157 -23.82 -17.43 43.60
N SER A 158 -22.88 -16.60 43.17
CA SER A 158 -22.23 -15.62 44.05
C SER A 158 -21.74 -14.43 43.24
N GLU A 159 -22.28 -13.26 43.56
CA GLU A 159 -21.85 -11.95 43.08
C GLU A 159 -20.35 -11.73 43.38
N SER A 160 -19.52 -11.59 42.35
CA SER A 160 -18.27 -10.82 42.44
C SER A 160 -17.65 -10.53 41.06
N GLU A 161 -17.42 -9.23 40.82
CA GLU A 161 -16.43 -8.57 39.94
C GLU A 161 -16.43 -8.86 38.42
N PRO A 162 -16.67 -7.86 37.56
CA PRO A 162 -16.51 -8.01 36.12
C PRO A 162 -15.01 -8.01 35.75
N HIS A 163 -14.58 -9.09 35.08
CA HIS A 163 -13.28 -9.21 34.43
C HIS A 163 -12.88 -7.92 33.70
N SER A 164 -11.86 -7.24 34.24
CA SER A 164 -11.55 -5.82 34.02
C SER A 164 -10.71 -5.49 32.78
N ASN A 165 -10.45 -6.43 31.87
CA ASN A 165 -9.52 -6.19 30.75
C ASN A 165 -10.19 -5.54 29.52
N ASP A 166 -11.39 -5.97 29.13
CA ASP A 166 -12.08 -5.41 27.96
C ASP A 166 -12.53 -3.96 28.21
N SER A 167 -12.94 -3.63 29.43
CA SER A 167 -13.32 -2.27 29.81
C SER A 167 -12.12 -1.31 29.87
N LYS A 168 -10.93 -1.80 30.28
CA LYS A 168 -9.68 -1.03 30.27
C LYS A 168 -9.12 -0.79 28.87
N ILE A 169 -9.19 -1.77 27.97
CA ILE A 169 -8.74 -1.60 26.57
C ILE A 169 -9.63 -0.60 25.82
N LEU A 170 -10.95 -0.69 25.98
CA LEU A 170 -11.90 0.24 25.37
C LEU A 170 -11.77 1.67 25.92
N THR A 171 -11.41 1.83 27.20
CA THR A 171 -11.11 3.15 27.79
C THR A 171 -9.71 3.66 27.41
N ALA A 172 -8.74 2.78 27.21
CA ALA A 172 -7.41 3.11 26.67
C ALA A 172 -7.43 3.51 25.18
N GLN A 173 -8.36 2.97 24.39
CA GLN A 173 -8.59 3.43 23.01
C GLN A 173 -9.26 4.81 22.95
N LYS A 174 -10.14 5.10 23.91
CA LYS A 174 -10.78 6.41 24.03
C LYS A 174 -9.82 7.45 24.59
N SER A 175 -8.92 7.07 25.50
CA SER A 175 -7.87 7.94 26.03
C SER A 175 -6.67 8.01 25.09
N PHE A 176 -6.07 9.20 24.98
CA PHE A 176 -4.88 9.43 24.17
C PHE A 176 -3.62 8.91 24.89
N SER A 177 -3.53 7.59 25.11
CA SER A 177 -2.48 6.99 25.94
C SER A 177 -1.22 6.65 25.14
N LEU A 178 -0.13 7.42 25.32
CA LEU A 178 1.14 7.18 24.60
C LEU A 178 1.69 5.76 24.81
N PRO A 179 1.72 5.19 26.04
CA PRO A 179 2.18 3.81 26.24
C PRO A 179 1.37 2.78 25.44
N TYR A 180 0.05 3.00 25.30
CA TYR A 180 -0.81 2.14 24.48
C TYR A 180 -0.40 2.17 23.01
N TYR A 181 -0.23 3.36 22.42
CA TYR A 181 0.19 3.49 21.02
C TYR A 181 1.59 2.93 20.78
N ALA A 182 2.53 3.18 21.68
CA ALA A 182 3.90 2.67 21.58
C ALA A 182 3.94 1.13 21.61
N ARG A 183 3.25 0.51 22.58
CA ARG A 183 3.14 -0.96 22.67
C ARG A 183 2.47 -1.54 21.43
N THR A 184 1.38 -0.93 20.98
CA THR A 184 0.63 -1.40 19.81
C THR A 184 1.48 -1.30 18.53
N ALA A 185 2.25 -0.21 18.36
CA ALA A 185 3.16 -0.03 17.24
C ALA A 185 4.25 -1.11 17.23
N HIS A 186 4.84 -1.39 18.41
CA HIS A 186 5.83 -2.44 18.56
C HIS A 186 5.27 -3.82 18.20
N ILE A 187 4.12 -4.20 18.77
CA ILE A 187 3.47 -5.49 18.48
C ILE A 187 3.18 -5.61 16.99
N LEU A 188 2.57 -4.60 16.38
CA LEU A 188 2.25 -4.59 14.95
C LEU A 188 3.50 -4.83 14.10
N LEU A 189 4.53 -4.02 14.29
CA LEU A 189 5.74 -4.08 13.47
C LEU A 189 6.51 -5.38 13.71
N HIS A 190 6.67 -5.79 14.96
CA HIS A 190 7.31 -7.05 15.30
C HIS A 190 6.62 -8.22 14.61
N THR A 191 5.29 -8.24 14.66
CA THR A 191 4.45 -9.26 14.02
C THR A 191 4.63 -9.30 12.51
N LEU A 192 4.41 -8.15 11.84
CA LEU A 192 4.45 -8.07 10.39
C LEU A 192 5.86 -8.30 9.82
N VAL A 193 6.89 -7.74 10.47
CA VAL A 193 8.29 -7.92 10.04
C VAL A 193 8.72 -9.36 10.21
N SER A 194 8.39 -9.99 11.34
CA SER A 194 8.79 -11.39 11.59
C SER A 194 8.12 -12.37 10.64
N GLN A 195 6.84 -12.14 10.33
CA GLN A 195 6.07 -13.01 9.45
C GLN A 195 6.45 -12.83 7.98
N TYR A 196 6.41 -11.60 7.48
CA TYR A 196 6.51 -11.34 6.04
C TYR A 196 7.94 -11.07 5.57
N LYS A 197 8.86 -10.73 6.49
CA LYS A 197 10.26 -10.39 6.20
C LYS A 197 10.37 -9.39 5.04
N PRO A 198 9.69 -8.24 5.12
CA PRO A 198 9.66 -7.27 4.03
C PRO A 198 11.06 -6.76 3.71
N THR A 199 11.30 -6.51 2.42
CA THR A 199 12.41 -5.68 1.95
C THR A 199 12.08 -4.20 2.08
N HIS A 200 10.79 -3.86 1.96
CA HIS A 200 10.31 -2.49 2.00
C HIS A 200 9.02 -2.39 2.81
N ILE A 201 8.90 -1.33 3.62
CA ILE A 201 7.67 -0.94 4.30
C ILE A 201 7.22 0.42 3.78
N LEU A 202 5.98 0.47 3.30
CA LEU A 202 5.33 1.70 2.87
C LEU A 202 4.33 2.11 3.95
N ILE A 203 4.43 3.36 4.40
CA ILE A 203 3.53 3.93 5.40
C ILE A 203 2.81 5.10 4.76
N GLU A 204 1.47 5.06 4.72
CA GLU A 204 0.67 6.23 4.32
C GLU A 204 0.99 7.42 5.24
N ARG A 205 1.36 8.56 4.66
CA ARG A 205 1.63 9.78 5.43
C ARG A 205 0.35 10.46 5.87
N GLN A 206 0.23 10.70 7.18
CA GLN A 206 -0.86 11.51 7.71
C GLN A 206 -0.76 12.94 7.18
N ARG A 207 -1.87 13.45 6.63
CA ARG A 207 -1.94 14.84 6.17
C ARG A 207 -2.31 15.75 7.33
N PHE A 208 -1.51 16.80 7.54
CA PHE A 208 -1.92 17.92 8.39
C PHE A 208 -3.05 18.69 7.72
N ARG A 209 -4.13 18.93 8.48
CA ARG A 209 -5.27 19.74 8.05
C ARG A 209 -5.43 20.87 9.05
N THR A 210 -5.26 22.11 8.57
CA THR A 210 -5.58 23.33 9.33
C THR A 210 -6.98 23.79 8.96
N GLY A 211 -7.73 24.35 9.93
CA GLY A 211 -9.07 24.89 9.69
C GLY A 211 -10.21 23.86 9.60
N SER A 212 -10.00 22.62 10.07
CA SER A 212 -11.05 21.59 10.19
C SER A 212 -11.67 21.56 11.59
N SER A 213 -12.79 20.85 11.77
CA SER A 213 -13.39 20.65 13.09
C SER A 213 -12.39 20.04 14.08
N SER A 214 -12.58 20.32 15.37
CA SER A 214 -11.74 19.80 16.46
C SER A 214 -11.59 18.27 16.40
N HIS A 215 -12.64 17.55 16.00
CA HIS A 215 -12.61 16.11 15.79
C HIS A 215 -11.61 15.67 14.71
N VAL A 216 -11.49 16.42 13.61
CA VAL A 216 -10.52 16.14 12.54
C VAL A 216 -9.11 16.44 13.01
N GLN A 217 -8.91 17.48 13.82
CA GLN A 217 -7.61 17.80 14.41
C GLN A 217 -7.17 16.68 15.37
N GLU A 218 -8.07 16.24 16.25
CA GLU A 218 -7.78 15.14 17.19
C GLU A 218 -7.45 13.84 16.46
N TRP A 219 -8.22 13.47 15.43
CA TRP A 219 -7.92 12.30 14.62
C TRP A 219 -6.57 12.41 13.91
N THR A 220 -6.26 13.58 13.35
CA THR A 220 -4.96 13.85 12.70
C THR A 220 -3.81 13.70 13.69
N LEU A 221 -3.96 14.19 14.92
CA LEU A 221 -2.95 14.05 15.96
C LEU A 221 -2.76 12.60 16.39
N ARG A 222 -3.85 11.86 16.59
CA ARG A 222 -3.76 10.44 16.99
C ARG A 222 -3.10 9.58 15.91
N VAL A 223 -3.48 9.75 14.63
CA VAL A 223 -2.86 9.01 13.52
C VAL A 223 -1.41 9.43 13.34
N GLY A 224 -1.12 10.74 13.37
CA GLY A 224 0.25 11.25 13.25
C GLY A 224 1.18 10.81 14.40
N LEU A 225 0.64 10.71 15.62
CA LEU A 225 1.36 10.12 16.76
C LEU A 225 1.70 8.66 16.48
N PHE A 226 0.73 7.86 16.03
CA PHE A 226 0.95 6.46 15.74
C PHE A 226 1.94 6.27 14.58
N GLU A 227 1.85 7.08 13.53
CA GLU A 227 2.83 7.14 12.44
C GLU A 227 4.25 7.36 12.99
N ALA A 228 4.43 8.36 13.85
CA ALA A 228 5.73 8.64 14.47
C ALA A 228 6.25 7.46 15.32
N MET A 229 5.37 6.78 16.07
CA MET A 229 5.74 5.59 16.84
C MET A 229 6.18 4.44 15.94
N LEU A 230 5.55 4.25 14.77
CA LEU A 230 5.98 3.25 13.79
C LEU A 230 7.37 3.55 13.26
N TYR A 231 7.65 4.80 12.85
CA TYR A 231 8.98 5.19 12.39
C TYR A 231 10.04 5.01 13.47
N ALA A 232 9.75 5.43 14.71
CA ALA A 232 10.68 5.28 15.83
C ALA A 232 10.98 3.81 16.12
N ALA A 233 9.95 2.96 16.19
CA ALA A 233 10.12 1.52 16.43
C ALA A 233 10.90 0.85 15.29
N LEU A 234 10.62 1.19 14.03
CA LEU A 234 11.38 0.68 12.89
C LEU A 234 12.85 1.08 12.97
N GLU A 235 13.16 2.35 13.23
CA GLU A 235 14.54 2.83 13.33
C GLU A 235 15.33 2.10 14.43
N VAL A 236 14.69 1.85 15.58
CA VAL A 236 15.28 1.04 16.66
C VAL A 236 15.51 -0.39 16.19
N MET A 237 14.51 -1.04 15.59
CA MET A 237 14.63 -2.41 15.09
C MET A 237 15.77 -2.55 14.07
N LYS A 238 15.93 -1.58 13.15
CA LYS A 238 17.02 -1.55 12.16
C LYS A 238 18.39 -1.52 12.82
N LYS A 239 18.56 -0.69 13.85
CA LYS A 239 19.85 -0.51 14.56
C LYS A 239 20.20 -1.68 15.47
N GLU A 240 19.22 -2.25 16.15
CA GLU A 240 19.46 -3.30 17.15
C GLU A 240 19.61 -4.69 16.54
N ARG A 241 18.77 -5.04 15.54
CA ARG A 241 18.71 -6.41 15.01
C ARG A 241 19.69 -6.66 13.87
N GLY A 242 20.17 -5.61 13.19
CA GLY A 242 21.11 -5.73 12.08
C GLY A 242 20.62 -6.64 10.94
N GLY A 243 21.57 -7.18 10.16
CA GLY A 243 21.30 -8.13 9.08
C GLY A 243 20.33 -7.60 8.03
N ASN A 244 19.38 -8.44 7.58
CA ASN A 244 18.37 -8.08 6.58
C ASN A 244 17.51 -6.86 6.98
N LEU A 245 17.43 -6.55 8.27
CA LEU A 245 16.64 -5.42 8.75
C LEU A 245 17.39 -4.10 8.69
N ALA A 246 18.73 -4.11 8.71
CA ALA A 246 19.53 -2.89 8.54
C ALA A 246 19.23 -2.22 7.19
N ASP A 247 19.03 -3.05 6.17
CA ASP A 247 18.79 -2.65 4.79
C ASP A 247 17.29 -2.39 4.49
N LEU A 248 16.41 -2.52 5.49
CA LEU A 248 14.97 -2.35 5.29
C LEU A 248 14.64 -0.94 4.78
N GLY A 249 14.05 -0.85 3.58
CA GLY A 249 13.59 0.40 2.99
C GLY A 249 12.27 0.86 3.62
N VAL A 250 12.26 2.01 4.30
CA VAL A 250 11.03 2.56 4.91
C VAL A 250 10.64 3.84 4.18
N HIS A 251 9.42 3.89 3.64
CA HIS A 251 8.97 4.99 2.80
C HIS A 251 7.61 5.55 3.21
N GLY A 252 7.57 6.85 3.47
CA GLY A 252 6.33 7.60 3.62
C GLY A 252 5.71 7.92 2.27
N ILE A 253 4.49 7.44 2.02
CA ILE A 253 3.77 7.68 0.77
C ILE A 253 2.75 8.80 0.96
N ASP A 254 2.77 9.80 0.08
CA ASP A 254 1.71 10.82 0.06
C ASP A 254 0.51 10.28 -0.74
N PRO A 255 -0.67 10.10 -0.12
CA PRO A 255 -1.82 9.57 -0.82
C PRO A 255 -2.31 10.48 -1.97
N LYS A 256 -1.93 11.76 -2.01
CA LYS A 256 -2.26 12.64 -3.15
C LYS A 256 -1.53 12.19 -4.41
N ARG A 257 -0.30 11.71 -4.25
CA ARG A 257 0.53 11.25 -5.38
C ARG A 257 0.00 9.94 -5.95
N VAL A 258 -0.50 9.04 -5.10
CA VAL A 258 -1.16 7.81 -5.54
C VAL A 258 -2.41 8.15 -6.36
N VAL A 259 -3.27 9.05 -5.86
CA VAL A 259 -4.47 9.49 -6.60
C VAL A 259 -4.12 10.17 -7.92
N GLN A 260 -3.12 11.06 -7.94
CA GLN A 260 -2.69 11.73 -9.17
C GLN A 260 -2.16 10.74 -10.22
N TYR A 261 -1.40 9.74 -9.77
CA TYR A 261 -0.85 8.71 -10.64
C TYR A 261 -1.92 7.92 -11.39
N TRP A 262 -2.93 7.42 -10.66
CA TRP A 262 -4.06 6.71 -11.28
C TRP A 262 -5.00 7.65 -12.03
N GLY A 263 -5.08 8.92 -11.62
CA GLY A 263 -5.74 10.01 -12.32
C GLY A 263 -5.35 10.14 -13.79
N GLU A 264 -4.07 9.96 -14.11
CA GLU A 264 -3.59 10.11 -15.48
C GLU A 264 -3.71 8.83 -16.31
N LYS A 265 -3.81 7.67 -15.65
CA LYS A 265 -3.80 6.36 -16.32
C LYS A 265 -5.18 5.77 -16.55
N GLU A 266 -6.16 6.12 -15.70
CA GLU A 266 -7.46 5.49 -15.69
C GLU A 266 -8.57 6.54 -15.92
N VAL A 267 -9.34 6.34 -16.98
CA VAL A 267 -10.42 7.22 -17.46
C VAL A 267 -11.49 7.50 -16.38
N GLY A 268 -11.58 6.65 -15.35
CA GLY A 268 -12.52 6.81 -14.22
C GLY A 268 -12.09 7.78 -13.11
N PHE A 269 -10.84 8.24 -13.06
CA PHE A 269 -10.38 9.19 -12.03
C PHE A 269 -10.49 10.66 -12.46
N THR A 270 -10.60 10.94 -13.76
CA THR A 270 -10.65 12.31 -14.31
C THR A 270 -11.92 12.67 -15.09
N ASN A 271 -12.85 11.74 -15.31
CA ASN A 271 -14.03 12.02 -16.11
C ASN A 271 -15.20 12.51 -15.24
N VAL A 272 -15.33 13.83 -15.17
CA VAL A 272 -16.64 14.47 -15.12
C VAL A 272 -16.78 15.29 -16.40
N VAL A 273 -17.78 14.90 -17.20
CA VAL A 273 -18.32 15.45 -18.45
C VAL A 273 -17.73 14.87 -19.74
N ASP A 274 -18.38 13.83 -20.27
CA ASP A 274 -18.87 13.87 -21.67
C ASP A 274 -20.39 13.99 -21.55
N GLY A 275 -20.86 15.22 -21.58
CA GLY A 275 -22.25 15.54 -21.88
C GLY A 275 -22.19 16.20 -23.23
N ASP A 276 -22.79 15.55 -24.21
CA ASP A 276 -22.83 15.93 -25.63
C ASP A 276 -23.59 17.25 -25.83
N GLY A 277 -22.95 18.35 -25.45
CA GLY A 277 -23.42 19.70 -25.66
C GLY A 277 -22.30 20.50 -26.29
N GLU A 278 -22.36 20.64 -27.62
CA GLU A 278 -21.57 21.61 -28.37
C GLU A 278 -21.78 23.00 -27.76
N GLY A 279 -20.78 23.45 -26.99
CA GLY A 279 -20.78 24.73 -26.31
C GLY A 279 -19.37 25.02 -25.80
N GLU A 280 -18.69 25.95 -26.46
CA GLU A 280 -17.36 26.44 -26.11
C GLU A 280 -17.27 26.80 -24.61
N GLY A 281 -16.29 26.23 -23.89
CA GLY A 281 -15.91 26.67 -22.54
C GLY A 281 -16.21 25.74 -21.36
N GLY A 282 -16.40 24.44 -21.58
CA GLY A 282 -16.63 23.46 -20.50
C GLY A 282 -15.44 23.31 -19.52
N LYS A 283 -15.48 23.98 -18.35
CA LYS A 283 -14.53 23.73 -17.26
C LYS A 283 -14.70 22.29 -16.76
N LYS A 284 -13.65 21.45 -16.91
CA LYS A 284 -13.56 20.13 -16.28
C LYS A 284 -13.90 20.22 -14.79
N ARG A 285 -14.97 19.56 -14.36
CA ARG A 285 -15.36 19.54 -12.94
C ARG A 285 -14.37 18.68 -12.17
N ARG A 286 -13.85 19.22 -11.07
CA ARG A 286 -12.97 18.44 -10.19
C ARG A 286 -13.79 17.31 -9.56
N PRO A 287 -13.30 16.05 -9.61
CA PRO A 287 -14.00 14.94 -9.00
C PRO A 287 -14.14 15.17 -7.50
N THR A 288 -15.30 14.81 -6.96
CA THR A 288 -15.59 14.85 -5.54
C THR A 288 -14.81 13.76 -4.79
N SER A 289 -14.60 13.95 -3.49
CA SER A 289 -13.92 12.95 -2.65
C SER A 289 -14.62 11.57 -2.66
N ARG A 290 -15.94 11.53 -2.87
CA ARG A 290 -16.71 10.29 -2.95
C ARG A 290 -16.46 9.55 -4.26
N GLU A 291 -16.40 10.28 -5.36
CA GLU A 291 -16.09 9.72 -6.69
C GLU A 291 -14.68 9.13 -6.71
N VAL A 292 -13.69 9.86 -6.17
CA VAL A 292 -12.32 9.34 -6.05
C VAL A 292 -12.28 8.06 -5.23
N LYS A 293 -12.96 8.02 -4.07
CA LYS A 293 -13.04 6.81 -3.22
C LYS A 293 -13.69 5.64 -3.96
N LYS A 294 -14.77 5.88 -4.69
CA LYS A 294 -15.46 4.87 -5.50
C LYS A 294 -14.55 4.34 -6.63
N ALA A 295 -13.89 5.24 -7.36
CA ALA A 295 -12.99 4.87 -8.46
C ALA A 295 -11.82 3.99 -8.00
N LYS A 296 -11.27 4.26 -6.80
CA LYS A 296 -10.24 3.41 -6.20
C LYS A 296 -10.73 1.99 -5.91
N ILE A 297 -11.89 1.86 -5.28
CA ILE A 297 -12.51 0.57 -4.96
C ILE A 297 -12.80 -0.22 -6.24
N GLU A 298 -13.35 0.45 -7.24
CA GLU A 298 -13.65 -0.16 -8.54
C GLU A 298 -12.39 -0.56 -9.31
N LEU A 299 -11.32 0.24 -9.23
CA LEU A 299 -10.04 -0.11 -9.85
C LEU A 299 -9.46 -1.39 -9.26
N VAL A 300 -9.45 -1.53 -7.93
CA VAL A 300 -9.01 -2.75 -7.26
C VAL A 300 -9.91 -3.92 -7.63
N ALA A 301 -11.23 -3.72 -7.66
CA ALA A 301 -12.16 -4.76 -8.07
C ALA A 301 -11.88 -5.29 -9.48
N LYS A 302 -11.59 -4.40 -10.45
CA LYS A 302 -11.20 -4.81 -11.81
C LYS A 302 -9.95 -5.69 -11.82
N TRP A 303 -8.96 -5.38 -10.97
CA TRP A 303 -7.75 -6.20 -10.88
C TRP A 303 -8.04 -7.59 -10.31
N LEU A 304 -8.87 -7.67 -9.27
CA LEU A 304 -9.26 -8.94 -8.66
C LEU A 304 -10.15 -9.78 -9.58
N GLU A 305 -11.10 -9.16 -10.29
CA GLU A 305 -11.97 -9.83 -11.26
C GLU A 305 -11.16 -10.42 -12.42
N ALA A 306 -10.19 -9.67 -12.95
CA ALA A 306 -9.34 -10.15 -14.03
C ALA A 306 -8.48 -11.37 -13.62
N GLU A 307 -8.18 -11.50 -12.32
CA GLU A 307 -7.39 -12.61 -11.78
C GLU A 307 -8.25 -13.82 -11.38
N LEU A 308 -9.43 -13.59 -10.78
CA LEU A 308 -10.35 -14.64 -10.37
C LEU A 308 -11.20 -15.19 -11.52
N SER A 309 -11.25 -14.51 -12.66
CA SER A 309 -11.97 -15.00 -13.83
C SER A 309 -11.32 -16.29 -14.34
N PRO A 310 -12.07 -17.40 -14.48
CA PRO A 310 -11.53 -18.65 -14.99
C PRO A 310 -10.97 -18.39 -16.39
N SER A 311 -9.69 -18.73 -16.57
CA SER A 311 -9.04 -18.70 -17.87
C SER A 311 -9.79 -19.64 -18.82
N THR A 312 -10.72 -19.10 -19.61
CA THR A 312 -11.21 -19.79 -20.79
C THR A 312 -9.99 -20.11 -21.64
N SER A 313 -9.71 -21.40 -21.72
CA SER A 313 -8.57 -22.05 -22.36
C SER A 313 -8.14 -21.39 -23.67
N SER A 314 -6.83 -21.11 -23.74
CA SER A 314 -5.97 -21.15 -24.92
C SER A 314 -6.67 -21.08 -26.30
N MET A 315 -7.04 -19.89 -26.74
CA MET A 315 -6.99 -19.43 -28.14
C MET A 315 -7.74 -18.10 -28.20
N SER A 316 -7.05 -16.98 -28.04
CA SER A 316 -7.51 -15.75 -28.68
C SER A 316 -6.35 -15.15 -29.46
N THR A 317 -6.48 -15.30 -30.76
CA THR A 317 -5.81 -14.53 -31.79
C THR A 317 -5.80 -13.06 -31.41
N SER A 318 -4.63 -12.45 -31.57
CA SER A 318 -4.42 -11.00 -31.66
C SER A 318 -5.57 -10.32 -32.38
N LEU A 319 -6.30 -9.45 -31.67
CA LEU A 319 -7.04 -8.27 -32.15
C LEU A 319 -8.08 -7.89 -31.08
N ASP A 320 -7.62 -7.47 -29.91
CA ASP A 320 -8.45 -6.66 -29.01
C ASP A 320 -7.66 -5.41 -28.65
N VAL A 321 -7.98 -4.36 -29.40
CA VAL A 321 -7.54 -2.99 -29.15
C VAL A 321 -8.39 -2.45 -27.99
N ASP A 322 -7.71 -2.09 -26.91
CA ASP A 322 -8.11 -0.98 -26.02
C ASP A 322 -9.40 -1.14 -25.18
N SER A 323 -9.45 -2.14 -24.31
CA SER A 323 -10.44 -2.20 -23.21
C SER A 323 -9.85 -2.69 -21.89
N GLY A 324 -9.08 -1.82 -21.22
CA GLY A 324 -9.22 -1.50 -19.79
C GLY A 324 -9.02 -2.55 -18.68
N ALA A 325 -8.82 -3.84 -18.93
CA ALA A 325 -8.63 -4.85 -17.88
C ALA A 325 -7.25 -5.51 -17.96
N ARG A 326 -6.18 -4.72 -17.80
CA ARG A 326 -4.84 -5.30 -17.60
C ARG A 326 -4.80 -6.01 -16.25
N ARG A 327 -4.46 -7.29 -16.23
CA ARG A 327 -4.10 -8.00 -14.99
C ARG A 327 -2.87 -7.30 -14.37
N ARG A 328 -3.04 -6.75 -13.17
CA ARG A 328 -2.02 -5.94 -12.46
C ARG A 328 -1.44 -6.65 -11.25
N VAL A 329 -2.15 -7.62 -10.70
CA VAL A 329 -1.79 -8.36 -9.48
C VAL A 329 -2.20 -9.81 -9.65
N ASP A 330 -1.47 -10.70 -9.01
CA ASP A 330 -1.82 -12.11 -8.89
C ASP A 330 -2.26 -12.37 -7.44
N ILE A 331 -3.15 -13.35 -7.21
CA ILE A 331 -3.61 -13.71 -5.86
C ILE A 331 -2.90 -14.98 -5.43
N SER A 332 -2.24 -14.94 -4.26
CA SER A 332 -1.54 -16.13 -3.76
C SER A 332 -2.46 -17.32 -3.59
N ALA A 333 -1.86 -18.52 -3.56
CA ALA A 333 -2.60 -19.75 -3.32
C ALA A 333 -3.33 -19.80 -1.96
N SER A 334 -3.02 -18.89 -1.03
CA SER A 334 -3.64 -18.82 0.30
C SER A 334 -5.15 -18.62 0.23
N ASP A 335 -5.89 -19.56 0.82
CA ASP A 335 -7.36 -19.54 0.87
C ASP A 335 -7.91 -18.26 1.54
N SER A 336 -7.19 -17.72 2.52
CA SER A 336 -7.57 -16.48 3.22
C SER A 336 -7.57 -15.25 2.31
N VAL A 337 -6.57 -15.08 1.44
CA VAL A 337 -6.49 -13.93 0.52
C VAL A 337 -7.54 -14.07 -0.59
N ARG A 338 -7.69 -15.28 -1.14
CA ARG A 338 -8.71 -15.58 -2.15
C ARG A 338 -10.12 -15.34 -1.62
N SER A 339 -10.43 -15.86 -0.42
CA SER A 339 -11.72 -15.65 0.22
C SER A 339 -12.00 -14.16 0.47
N LEU A 340 -10.99 -13.40 0.92
CA LEU A 340 -11.16 -11.96 1.11
C LEU A 340 -11.40 -11.22 -0.22
N ALA A 341 -10.70 -11.58 -1.29
CA ALA A 341 -10.90 -11.01 -2.62
C ALA A 341 -12.32 -11.29 -3.15
N GLU A 342 -12.81 -12.52 -3.00
CA GLU A 342 -14.19 -12.87 -3.37
C GLU A 342 -15.21 -12.10 -2.52
N ALA A 343 -14.99 -12.00 -1.21
CA ALA A 343 -15.85 -11.24 -0.31
C ALA A 343 -15.86 -9.73 -0.66
N TYR A 344 -14.70 -9.17 -1.02
CA TYR A 344 -14.56 -7.80 -1.50
C TYR A 344 -15.44 -7.54 -2.74
N LEU A 345 -15.37 -8.43 -3.74
CA LEU A 345 -16.17 -8.35 -4.96
C LEU A 345 -17.66 -8.55 -4.68
N ALA A 346 -18.02 -9.52 -3.84
CA ALA A 346 -19.41 -9.76 -3.45
C ALA A 346 -20.00 -8.54 -2.74
N ARG A 347 -19.22 -7.87 -1.89
CA ARG A 347 -19.64 -6.66 -1.19
C ARG A 347 -19.82 -5.46 -2.12
N LEU A 348 -18.98 -5.33 -3.16
CA LEU A 348 -19.12 -4.28 -4.16
C LEU A 348 -20.41 -4.45 -4.98
N ARG A 349 -20.74 -5.70 -5.35
CA ARG A 349 -21.94 -6.05 -6.13
C ARG A 349 -23.24 -5.94 -5.32
N THR A 350 -23.17 -6.05 -4.00
CA THR A 350 -24.34 -5.94 -3.12
C THR A 350 -24.55 -4.49 -2.68
N PRO A 351 -25.63 -3.82 -3.13
CA PRO A 351 -25.94 -2.47 -2.66
C PRO A 351 -26.16 -2.52 -1.15
N ALA A 352 -25.51 -1.61 -0.41
CA ALA A 352 -25.68 -1.51 1.03
C ALA A 352 -27.16 -1.29 1.36
N LYS A 353 -27.86 -2.31 1.86
CA LYS A 353 -29.17 -2.12 2.49
C LYS A 353 -28.94 -1.16 3.65
N ARG A 354 -29.46 0.07 3.52
CA ARG A 354 -29.48 1.07 4.60
C ARG A 354 -30.23 0.46 5.78
N GLY A 355 -29.55 0.26 6.91
CA GLY A 355 -30.22 0.20 8.21
C GLY A 355 -30.39 -1.16 8.89
N LEU A 356 -29.78 -2.27 8.44
CA LEU A 356 -29.60 -3.39 9.38
C LEU A 356 -28.33 -3.14 10.21
N THR A 357 -28.54 -2.67 11.44
CA THR A 357 -27.62 -2.96 12.52
C THR A 357 -27.41 -4.48 12.53
N MET A 358 -26.17 -4.91 12.29
CA MET A 358 -25.76 -6.32 12.26
C MET A 358 -25.76 -6.88 13.70
N ARG A 359 -26.93 -6.89 14.35
CA ARG A 359 -27.14 -7.45 15.67
C ARG A 359 -27.46 -8.94 15.47
N GLY A 360 -26.42 -9.76 15.38
CA GLY A 360 -26.57 -11.22 15.29
C GLY A 360 -25.51 -12.00 14.51
N ARG A 361 -24.36 -11.41 14.14
CA ARG A 361 -23.31 -12.16 13.43
C ARG A 361 -22.38 -12.87 14.44
N PRO A 362 -21.96 -14.13 14.18
CA PRO A 362 -21.01 -14.83 15.04
C PRO A 362 -19.74 -13.99 15.24
N ARG A 363 -19.36 -13.81 16.50
CA ARG A 363 -18.13 -13.14 16.92
C ARG A 363 -16.95 -14.06 16.52
N GLY A 364 -16.46 -13.93 15.28
CA GLY A 364 -15.38 -14.80 14.76
C GLY A 364 -15.15 -14.77 13.25
N ASP A 365 -16.09 -14.26 12.44
CA ASP A 365 -15.93 -14.16 10.98
C ASP A 365 -15.02 -12.97 10.61
N THR A 366 -13.71 -13.22 10.53
CA THR A 366 -12.66 -12.22 10.26
C THR A 366 -12.82 -11.59 8.87
N VAL A 367 -13.11 -12.39 7.86
CA VAL A 367 -13.29 -11.96 6.47
C VAL A 367 -14.44 -10.97 6.35
N ALA A 368 -15.56 -11.26 7.00
CA ALA A 368 -16.72 -10.38 7.01
C ALA A 368 -16.48 -9.02 7.63
N ASN A 369 -15.70 -8.97 8.71
CA ASN A 369 -15.40 -7.74 9.43
C ASN A 369 -14.45 -6.85 8.60
N ASP A 370 -13.48 -7.46 7.92
CA ASP A 370 -12.50 -6.77 7.08
C ASP A 370 -13.17 -6.06 5.89
N VAL A 371 -14.17 -6.69 5.29
CA VAL A 371 -14.87 -6.21 4.07
C VAL A 371 -15.92 -5.11 4.34
N ILE A 372 -16.15 -4.72 5.61
CA ILE A 372 -17.10 -3.65 5.96
C ILE A 372 -16.71 -2.29 5.33
N LYS A 373 -15.40 -2.02 5.21
CA LYS A 373 -14.86 -0.79 4.63
C LYS A 373 -13.89 -1.13 3.50
N LEU A 374 -14.42 -1.17 2.28
CA LEU A 374 -13.67 -1.52 1.08
C LEU A 374 -12.56 -0.52 0.73
N ASP A 375 -12.66 0.73 1.19
CA ASP A 375 -11.66 1.76 0.88
C ASP A 375 -10.33 1.54 1.59
N ASP A 376 -10.32 1.16 2.86
CA ASP A 376 -9.07 0.95 3.61
C ASP A 376 -8.25 -0.19 2.95
N LEU A 377 -8.93 -1.27 2.55
CA LEU A 377 -8.34 -2.37 1.81
C LEU A 377 -7.88 -1.95 0.41
N ALA A 378 -8.66 -1.12 -0.30
CA ALA A 378 -8.25 -0.61 -1.61
C ALA A 378 -7.00 0.27 -1.52
N ASP A 379 -6.95 1.14 -0.51
CA ASP A 379 -5.89 2.14 -0.35
C ASP A 379 -4.54 1.49 -0.05
N CYS A 380 -4.48 0.50 0.85
CA CYS A 380 -3.23 -0.21 1.14
C CYS A 380 -2.70 -1.00 -0.07
N LEU A 381 -3.60 -1.63 -0.86
CA LEU A 381 -3.21 -2.36 -2.07
C LEU A 381 -2.77 -1.42 -3.20
N LEU A 382 -3.55 -0.38 -3.48
CA LEU A 382 -3.21 0.64 -4.49
C LEU A 382 -1.87 1.29 -4.18
N GLN A 383 -1.63 1.65 -2.91
CA GLN A 383 -0.35 2.22 -2.48
C GLN A 383 0.83 1.31 -2.83
N GLY A 384 0.73 0.01 -2.52
CA GLY A 384 1.78 -0.98 -2.78
C GLY A 384 2.08 -1.14 -4.26
N VAL A 385 1.04 -1.37 -5.07
CA VAL A 385 1.18 -1.53 -6.53
C VAL A 385 1.73 -0.26 -7.17
N THR A 386 1.24 0.91 -6.75
CA THR A 386 1.71 2.21 -7.26
C THR A 386 3.21 2.40 -7.03
N TRP A 387 3.68 2.09 -5.82
CA TRP A 387 5.09 2.25 -5.50
C TRP A 387 5.98 1.31 -6.33
N MET A 388 5.55 0.07 -6.56
CA MET A 388 6.27 -0.84 -7.46
C MET A 388 6.37 -0.29 -8.88
N GLU A 389 5.26 0.24 -9.43
CA GLU A 389 5.28 0.87 -10.76
C GLU A 389 6.21 2.10 -10.80
N TRP A 390 6.27 2.88 -9.71
CA TRP A 390 7.21 4.01 -9.61
C TRP A 390 8.67 3.56 -9.60
N ILE A 391 9.03 2.54 -8.82
CA ILE A 391 10.39 2.01 -8.79
C ILE A 391 10.80 1.44 -10.15
N ARG A 392 9.89 0.71 -10.80
CA ARG A 392 10.12 0.21 -12.17
C ARG A 392 10.27 1.35 -13.17
N MET A 393 9.45 2.40 -13.08
CA MET A 393 9.60 3.56 -13.96
C MET A 393 10.95 4.25 -13.76
N ARG A 394 11.38 4.46 -12.51
CA ARG A 394 12.73 5.00 -12.22
C ARG A 394 13.83 4.16 -12.86
N GLU A 395 13.67 2.84 -12.80
CA GLU A 395 14.60 1.92 -13.43
C GLU A 395 14.64 2.06 -14.95
N MET A 396 13.47 2.17 -15.59
CA MET A 396 13.39 2.43 -17.03
C MET A 396 14.01 3.77 -17.41
N VAL A 397 13.84 4.81 -16.59
CA VAL A 397 14.45 6.13 -16.80
C VAL A 397 15.98 6.04 -16.75
N MET A 398 16.53 5.30 -15.79
CA MET A 398 17.98 5.08 -15.71
C MET A 398 18.51 4.31 -16.91
N ARG A 399 17.81 3.25 -17.35
CA ARG A 399 18.25 2.39 -18.46
C ARG A 399 18.07 3.01 -19.85
N LYS A 400 16.93 3.64 -20.11
CA LYS A 400 16.54 4.16 -21.44
C LYS A 400 16.85 5.65 -21.62
N GLY A 401 17.15 6.38 -20.54
CA GLY A 401 17.39 7.82 -20.59
C GLY A 401 16.20 8.56 -21.23
N MET A 402 16.48 9.40 -22.23
CA MET A 402 15.42 10.16 -22.92
C MET A 402 14.39 9.30 -23.67
N ALA A 403 14.75 8.09 -24.11
CA ALA A 403 13.83 7.24 -24.87
C ALA A 403 12.61 6.81 -24.04
N VAL A 404 12.70 6.84 -22.71
CA VAL A 404 11.56 6.54 -21.82
C VAL A 404 10.38 7.49 -22.01
N LEU A 405 10.61 8.68 -22.56
CA LEU A 405 9.55 9.70 -22.73
C LEU A 405 8.48 9.28 -23.76
N GLU A 406 8.76 8.30 -24.61
CA GLU A 406 7.78 7.70 -25.52
C GLU A 406 6.82 6.74 -24.79
N GLU A 407 7.20 6.26 -23.60
CA GLU A 407 6.45 5.28 -22.80
C GLU A 407 5.62 5.92 -21.67
N ILE A 408 5.78 7.22 -21.47
CA ILE A 408 5.10 8.01 -20.43
C ILE A 408 4.14 8.95 -21.11
#